data_AF-A0A0H2UV50-F1
#
_entry.id   AF-A0A0H2UV50-F1
#
_cell.length_a   1.000
_cell.length_b   1.000
_cell.length_c   1.000
_cell.angle_alpha   90.00
_cell.angle_beta   90.00
_cell.angle_gamma   90.00
#
_symmetry.space_group_name_H-M   'P 1'
#
loop_
_entity.id
_entity.type
_entity.pdbx_description
1 polymer ?
#
loop_
_entity_poly.entity_id
_entity_poly.type
_entity_poly.pdbx_seq_one_letter_code
_entity_poly.pdbx_strand_id
1 'polypeptide(L)' 'MPRALEWDKAHQAVHFVFLLSPSKGHNHRLKYVSPGLASFVNQVELQQALLEEPNYSKFMTVFTPLIHD' A
#
# COMPACT_ATOMS: atom_id res chain seq x y z
N MET A 1 -7.36 13.88 -7.56
CA MET A 1 -7.29 12.91 -6.45
C MET A 1 -8.52 12.02 -6.48
N PRO A 2 -8.37 10.69 -6.48
CA PRO A 2 -9.50 9.78 -6.36
C PRO A 2 -10.25 10.00 -5.04
N ARG A 3 -11.58 9.88 -5.08
CA ARG A 3 -12.45 10.07 -3.91
C ARG A 3 -12.20 8.96 -2.89
N ALA A 4 -12.08 9.32 -1.61
CA ALA A 4 -11.97 8.36 -0.52
C ALA A 4 -13.24 7.51 -0.38
N LEU A 5 -13.08 6.27 0.10
CA LEU A 5 -14.19 5.39 0.44
C LEU A 5 -14.52 5.52 1.94
N GLU A 6 -15.81 5.54 2.26
CA GLU A 6 -16.29 5.34 3.63
C GLU A 6 -16.38 3.84 3.91
N TRP A 7 -15.66 3.36 4.93
CA TRP A 7 -15.66 1.94 5.31
C TRP A 7 -16.61 1.67 6.49
N ASP A 8 -16.49 2.46 7.55
CA ASP A 8 -17.36 2.43 8.72
C ASP A 8 -17.39 3.81 9.43
N LYS A 9 -18.03 3.89 10.60
CA LYS A 9 -18.12 5.15 11.36
C LYS A 9 -16.78 5.67 11.86
N ALA A 10 -15.80 4.80 12.10
CA ALA A 10 -14.45 5.16 12.55
C ALA A 10 -13.51 5.47 11.38
N HIS A 11 -13.81 4.96 10.18
CA HIS A 11 -12.96 5.05 8.99
C HIS A 11 -13.74 5.62 7.79
N GLN A 12 -13.98 6.93 7.81
CA GLN A 12 -14.77 7.62 6.79
C GLN A 12 -13.97 8.05 5.54
N ALA A 13 -12.64 7.95 5.57
CA ALA A 13 -11.78 8.41 4.48
C ALA A 13 -10.66 7.41 4.17
N VAL A 14 -11.01 6.25 3.61
CA VAL A 14 -10.06 5.22 3.19
C VAL A 14 -9.58 5.52 1.76
N HIS A 15 -8.26 5.69 1.61
CA HIS A 15 -7.60 5.97 0.34
C HIS A 15 -6.86 4.77 -0.25
N PHE A 16 -6.42 3.83 0.59
CA PHE A 16 -5.65 2.67 0.19
C PHE A 16 -6.23 1.40 0.80
N VAL A 17 -6.32 0.36 -0.02
CA VAL A 17 -6.69 -0.99 0.43
C VAL A 17 -5.65 -1.95 -0.14
N PHE A 18 -4.89 -2.61 0.73
CA PHE A 18 -3.91 -3.61 0.34
C PHE A 18 -4.43 -5.00 0.70
N LEU A 19 -4.68 -5.82 -0.32
CA LEU A 19 -5.13 -7.20 -0.14
C LEU A 19 -3.94 -8.14 -0.25
N LEU A 20 -3.51 -8.67 0.88
CA LEU A 20 -2.43 -9.65 0.96
C LEU A 20 -3.03 -11.03 1.26
N SER A 21 -2.80 -11.98 0.36
CA SER A 21 -3.18 -13.38 0.57
C SER A 21 -1.92 -14.24 0.73
N PRO A 22 -1.60 -14.72 1.93
CA PRO A 22 -0.56 -15.71 2.10
C PRO A 22 -1.03 -17.03 1.47
N SER A 23 -0.43 -17.44 0.35
CA SER A 23 -0.68 -18.78 -0.18
C SER A 23 -0.11 -19.80 0.82
N LYS A 24 -0.89 -20.85 1.13
CA LYS A 24 -0.62 -21.87 2.18
C LYS A 24 0.71 -22.65 2.06
N GLY A 25 1.65 -22.27 1.18
CA GLY A 25 2.93 -22.97 1.11
C GLY A 25 4.07 -22.36 0.31
N HIS A 26 3.95 -21.19 -0.36
CA HIS A 26 5.02 -20.79 -1.31
C HIS A 26 5.42 -19.32 -1.37
N ASN A 27 4.78 -18.41 -0.63
CA ASN A 27 5.15 -16.99 -0.70
C ASN A 27 5.98 -16.53 0.50
N HIS A 28 7.16 -17.14 0.69
CA HIS A 28 8.16 -16.62 1.63
C HIS A 28 8.50 -15.15 1.36
N ARG A 29 8.32 -14.67 0.13
CA ARG A 29 8.55 -13.27 -0.23
C ARG A 29 7.49 -12.29 0.28
N LEU A 30 6.28 -12.74 0.61
CA LEU A 30 5.24 -11.87 1.19
C LEU A 30 5.63 -11.32 2.56
N LYS A 31 6.53 -12.02 3.28
CA LYS A 31 7.09 -11.56 4.56
C LYS A 31 7.93 -10.28 4.40
N TYR A 32 8.44 -9.99 3.20
CA TYR A 32 9.21 -8.78 2.89
C TYR A 32 8.32 -7.62 2.41
N VAL A 33 7.17 -7.96 1.81
CA VAL A 33 6.19 -6.97 1.33
C VAL A 33 5.42 -6.34 2.49
N SER A 34 5.09 -7.13 3.51
CA SER A 34 4.28 -6.65 4.65
C SER A 34 4.97 -5.53 5.47
N PRO A 35 6.29 -5.62 5.78
CA PRO A 35 7.03 -4.52 6.41
C PRO A 35 7.10 -3.26 5.54
N GLY A 36 7.31 -3.41 4.22
CA GLY A 36 7.30 -2.27 3.30
C GLY A 36 5.95 -1.56 3.28
N LEU A 37 4.85 -2.33 3.31
CA LEU A 37 3.49 -1.80 3.43
C LEU A 37 3.26 -1.06 4.76
N ALA A 38 3.73 -1.63 5.87
CA ALA A 38 3.64 -0.99 7.17
C ALA A 38 4.46 0.32 7.23
N SER A 39 5.63 0.35 6.60
CA SER A 39 6.46 1.55 6.48
C SER A 39 5.74 2.65 5.68
N PHE A 40 5.10 2.28 4.56
CA PHE A 40 4.35 3.21 3.71
C PHE A 40 3.22 3.94 4.44
N VAL A 41 2.56 3.31 5.42
CA VAL A 41 1.47 3.93 6.21
C VAL A 41 1.92 5.22 6.91
N ASN A 42 3.21 5.36 7.21
CA ASN A 42 3.76 6.54 7.89
C ASN A 42 4.41 7.55 6.94
N GLN A 43 4.36 7.35 5.62
CA GLN A 43 5.01 8.20 4.62
C GLN A 43 3.99 9.01 3.82
N VAL A 44 3.59 10.16 4.37
CA VAL A 44 2.53 11.02 3.83
C VAL A 44 2.86 11.51 2.41
N GLU A 45 4.12 11.84 2.15
CA GLU A 45 4.58 12.33 0.84
C GLU A 45 4.43 11.26 -0.24
N LEU A 46 4.75 10.01 0.08
CA LEU A 46 4.58 8.88 -0.83
C LEU A 46 3.10 8.55 -1.06
N GLN A 47 2.27 8.67 -0.02
CA GLN A 47 0.83 8.51 -0.13
C GLN A 47 0.22 9.57 -1.07
N GLN A 48 0.61 10.83 -0.91
CA GLN A 48 0.17 11.91 -1.79
C GLN A 48 0.61 11.68 -3.24
N ALA A 49 1.88 11.35 -3.46
CA ALA A 49 2.41 11.07 -4.78
C ALA A 49 1.68 9.91 -5.48
N LEU A 50 1.25 8.89 -4.73
CA LEU A 50 0.48 7.77 -5.26
C LEU A 50 -1.01 8.14 -5.53
N LEU A 51 -1.59 9.06 -4.75
CA LEU A 51 -2.95 9.56 -4.97
C LEU A 51 -3.07 10.54 -6.14
N GLU A 52 -2.01 11.28 -6.43
CA GLU A 52 -1.92 12.15 -7.61
C GLU A 52 -1.93 11.34 -8.90
N GLU A 53 -1.19 10.22 -8.90
CA GLU A 53 -1.00 9.38 -10.07
C GLU A 53 -1.20 7.88 -9.74
N PRO A 54 -2.45 7.44 -9.51
CA PRO A 54 -2.75 6.10 -9.01
C PRO A 54 -2.68 5.03 -10.11
N ASN A 55 -1.48 4.81 -10.65
CA ASN A 55 -1.22 3.78 -11.65
C ASN A 55 -0.15 2.77 -11.18
N TYR A 56 -0.09 1.64 -11.87
CA TYR A 56 0.82 0.54 -11.51
C TYR A 56 2.30 0.96 -11.55
N SER A 57 2.69 1.78 -12.52
CA SER A 57 4.07 2.25 -12.65
C SER A 57 4.49 3.07 -11.42
N LYS A 58 3.66 4.03 -11.03
CA LYS A 58 3.86 4.87 -9.84
C LYS A 58 3.90 4.03 -8.57
N PHE A 59 2.98 3.05 -8.46
CA PHE A 59 3.00 2.10 -7.35
C PHE A 59 4.35 1.38 -7.26
N MET A 60 4.86 0.81 -8.35
CA MET A 60 6.15 0.11 -8.35
C MET A 60 7.32 1.04 -7.99
N THR A 61 7.33 2.28 -8.49
CA THR A 61 8.36 3.28 -8.12
C THR A 61 8.34 3.60 -6.63
N VAL A 62 7.15 3.73 -6.04
CA VAL A 62 6.98 4.06 -4.61
C VAL A 62 7.29 2.85 -3.73
N PHE A 63 6.84 1.64 -4.10
CA PHE A 63 6.87 0.47 -3.23
C PHE A 63 8.15 -0.35 -3.30
N THR A 64 8.79 -0.46 -4.47
CA THR A 64 9.99 -1.29 -4.63
C THR A 64 11.12 -0.90 -3.65
N PRO A 65 11.43 0.39 -3.43
CA PRO A 65 12.47 0.78 -2.48
C PRO A 65 12.15 0.46 -1.02
N LEU A 66 10.87 0.27 -0.68
CA LEU A 66 10.39 -0.02 0.67
C LEU A 66 10.46 -1.52 1.02
N ILE A 67 10.71 -2.37 0.03
CA ILE A 67 10.86 -3.81 0.21
C ILE A 67 12.36 -4.07 0.47
N HIS A 68 12.68 -4.52 1.69
CA HIS A 68 14.02 -4.92 2.08
C HIS A 68 14.07 -6.45 2.25
N ASP A 69 15.11 -7.09 1.72
CA ASP A 69 15.39 -8.54 1.87
C ASP A 69 16.00 -8.89 3.25
#